data_AF-F3ZN55-F1
#
_entry.id   AF-F3ZN55-F1
#
_cell.length_a   1.000
_cell.length_b   1.000
_cell.length_c   1.000
_cell.angle_alpha   90.00
_cell.angle_beta   90.00
_cell.angle_gamma   90.00
#
_symmetry.space_group_name_H-M   'P 1'
#
loop_
_entity.id
_entity.type
_entity.pdbx_description
1 polymer ?
#
loop_
_entity_poly.entity_id
_entity_poly.type
_entity_poly.pdbx_seq_one_letter_code
_entity_poly.pdbx_strand_id
1 'polypeptide(L)'
;MSGTPNARTGQGWDRADFRCGRCGARRTATTEPEYTAVVAAHQHAHALWDRLTPAERLALTEATRLVLGDLRLSAEWLHVVTLHAEQTARKDPTF
;
A
#
# COMPACT_ATOMS: atom_id res chain seq x y z
N MET A 1 8.13 -18.52 -49.07
CA MET A 1 8.47 -17.31 -48.30
C MET A 1 7.90 -17.47 -46.91
N SER A 2 8.75 -17.76 -45.94
CA SER A 2 8.39 -17.99 -44.54
C SER A 2 8.06 -16.65 -43.87
N GLY A 3 6.86 -16.53 -43.30
CA GLY A 3 6.47 -15.38 -42.47
C GLY A 3 7.20 -15.42 -41.13
N THR A 4 7.89 -14.34 -40.81
CA THR A 4 8.56 -14.09 -39.53
C THR A 4 7.55 -14.07 -38.37
N PRO A 5 7.97 -14.48 -37.15
CA PRO A 5 7.11 -14.50 -35.99
C PRO A 5 6.85 -13.07 -35.51
N ASN A 6 5.57 -12.69 -35.42
CA ASN A 6 5.20 -11.38 -34.89
C ASN A 6 5.48 -11.39 -33.38
N ALA A 7 6.52 -10.67 -32.98
CA ALA A 7 6.88 -10.49 -31.58
C ALA A 7 5.67 -9.95 -30.83
N ARG A 8 5.23 -10.69 -29.80
CA ARG A 8 4.27 -10.24 -28.81
C ARG A 8 4.74 -8.88 -28.30
N THR A 9 4.04 -7.81 -28.68
CA THR A 9 4.22 -6.50 -28.06
C THR A 9 3.84 -6.67 -26.59
N GLY A 10 4.83 -6.72 -25.71
CA GLY A 10 4.59 -6.48 -24.30
C GLY A 10 4.01 -5.08 -24.19
N GLN A 11 2.69 -4.98 -24.03
CA GLN A 11 2.04 -3.72 -23.67
C GLN A 11 2.59 -3.33 -22.30
N GLY A 12 3.55 -2.40 -22.30
CA GLY A 12 4.18 -1.88 -21.10
C GLY A 12 3.23 -0.94 -20.36
N TRP A 13 3.29 -0.97 -19.03
CA TRP A 13 2.70 0.07 -18.20
C TRP A 13 3.59 1.30 -18.29
N ASP A 14 3.29 2.25 -19.17
CA ASP A 14 4.10 3.48 -19.28
C ASP A 14 3.87 4.38 -18.06
N ARG A 15 2.62 4.48 -17.60
CA ARG A 15 2.19 5.18 -16.37
C ARG A 15 0.69 4.94 -16.12
N ALA A 16 0.32 4.72 -14.86
CA ALA A 16 -1.07 4.70 -14.41
C ALA A 16 -1.30 5.71 -13.29
N ASP A 17 -2.33 6.53 -13.43
CA ASP A 17 -2.74 7.51 -12.44
C ASP A 17 -4.03 7.03 -11.74
N PHE A 18 -4.01 7.01 -10.40
CA PHE A 18 -5.17 6.79 -9.56
C PHE A 18 -5.54 8.08 -8.84
N ARG A 19 -6.83 8.43 -8.82
CA ARG A 19 -7.39 9.50 -7.99
C ARG A 19 -8.48 8.94 -7.10
N CYS A 20 -8.30 9.06 -5.80
CA CYS A 20 -9.32 8.67 -4.84
C CYS A 20 -10.48 9.67 -4.87
N GLY A 21 -11.69 9.19 -5.18
CA GLY A 21 -12.90 10.02 -5.13
C GLY A 21 -13.30 10.47 -3.72
N ARG A 22 -12.77 9.81 -2.68
CA ARG A 22 -13.12 10.08 -1.29
C ARG A 22 -12.25 11.17 -0.64
N CYS A 23 -10.94 11.02 -0.69
CA CYS A 23 -10.00 11.96 -0.05
C CYS A 23 -9.22 12.83 -1.05
N GLY A 24 -9.41 12.62 -2.35
CA GLY A 24 -8.74 13.38 -3.40
C GLY A 24 -7.27 13.00 -3.62
N ALA A 25 -6.73 12.05 -2.86
CA ALA A 25 -5.35 11.60 -3.01
C ALA A 25 -5.08 11.11 -4.44
N ARG A 26 -3.90 11.49 -4.96
CA ARG A 26 -3.40 11.05 -6.26
C ARG A 26 -2.21 10.11 -6.08
N ARG A 27 -2.17 9.07 -6.90
CA ARG A 27 -1.08 8.08 -6.97
C ARG A 27 -0.71 7.86 -8.41
N THR A 28 0.58 7.71 -8.66
CA THR A 28 1.14 7.44 -9.98
C THR A 28 2.02 6.21 -9.83
N ALA A 29 1.86 5.24 -10.72
CA ALA A 29 2.68 4.04 -10.73
C ALA A 29 3.16 3.78 -12.16
N THR A 30 4.37 3.25 -12.29
CA THR A 30 4.96 2.90 -13.60
C THR A 30 4.92 1.40 -13.85
N THR A 31 4.34 0.62 -12.92
CA THR A 31 4.17 -0.82 -13.08
C THR A 31 2.81 -1.26 -12.53
N GLU A 32 2.25 -2.33 -13.09
CA GLU A 32 1.02 -2.96 -12.60
C GLU A 32 1.09 -3.38 -11.13
N PRO A 33 2.19 -4.04 -10.67
CA PRO A 33 2.26 -4.50 -9.28
C PRO A 33 2.31 -3.32 -8.30
N GLU A 34 3.05 -2.26 -8.63
CA GLU A 34 3.09 -1.03 -7.83
C GLU A 34 1.70 -0.38 -7.77
N TYR A 35 1.03 -0.23 -8.92
CA TYR A 35 -0.30 0.35 -9.00
C TYR A 35 -1.27 -0.41 -8.09
N THR A 36 -1.31 -1.74 -8.24
CA THR A 36 -2.19 -2.61 -7.47
C THR A 36 -1.91 -2.53 -5.97
N ALA A 37 -0.63 -2.60 -5.57
CA ALA A 37 -0.22 -2.51 -4.18
C ALA A 37 -0.62 -1.17 -3.53
N VAL A 38 -0.35 -0.06 -4.22
CA VAL A 38 -0.62 1.29 -3.71
C VAL A 38 -2.12 1.56 -3.61
N VAL A 39 -2.90 1.18 -4.62
CA VAL A 39 -4.35 1.38 -4.62
C VAL A 39 -5.01 0.50 -3.54
N ALA A 40 -4.60 -0.76 -3.43
CA ALA A 40 -5.12 -1.66 -2.39
C ALA A 40 -4.81 -1.15 -0.98
N ALA A 41 -3.56 -0.75 -0.72
CA ALA A 41 -3.17 -0.17 0.57
C ALA A 41 -4.00 1.09 0.91
N HIS A 42 -4.25 1.94 -0.08
CA HIS A 42 -5.07 3.14 0.09
C HIS A 42 -6.54 2.83 0.42
N GLN A 43 -7.14 1.87 -0.30
CA GLN A 43 -8.50 1.42 -0.04
C GLN A 43 -8.62 0.76 1.35
N HIS A 44 -7.66 -0.07 1.73
CA HIS A 44 -7.61 -0.68 3.06
C HIS A 44 -7.49 0.36 4.17
N ALA A 45 -6.73 1.43 3.98
CA ALA A 45 -6.65 2.52 4.95
C ALA A 45 -8.02 3.16 5.19
N HIS A 46 -8.80 3.39 4.12
CA HIS A 46 -10.18 3.88 4.24
C HIS A 46 -11.11 2.89 4.94
N ALA A 47 -11.04 1.62 4.57
CA ALA A 47 -11.85 0.58 5.20
C ALA A 47 -11.50 0.40 6.69
N LEU A 48 -10.23 0.53 7.08
CA LEU A 48 -9.82 0.55 8.48
C LEU A 48 -10.41 1.76 9.18
N TRP A 49 -10.22 2.96 8.62
CA TRP A 49 -10.73 4.20 9.19
C TRP A 49 -12.24 4.15 9.47
N ASP A 50 -13.02 3.58 8.55
CA ASP A 50 -14.47 3.45 8.68
C ASP A 50 -14.89 2.57 9.85
N ARG A 51 -14.10 1.54 10.16
CA ARG A 51 -14.37 0.59 11.25
C ARG A 51 -14.06 1.15 12.64
N LEU A 52 -13.21 2.17 12.73
CA LEU A 52 -12.81 2.76 14.01
C LEU A 52 -13.91 3.66 14.59
N THR A 53 -14.09 3.58 15.91
CA THR A 53 -14.88 4.53 16.70
C THR A 53 -14.24 5.94 16.68
N PRO A 54 -14.99 7.00 17.05
CA PRO A 54 -14.42 8.35 17.11
C PRO A 54 -13.18 8.47 18.02
N ALA A 55 -13.19 7.79 19.18
CA ALA A 55 -12.06 7.80 20.11
C ALA A 55 -10.84 7.09 19.53
N GLU A 56 -11.02 5.94 18.88
CA GLU A 56 -9.93 5.21 18.22
C GLU A 56 -9.35 6.00 17.04
N ARG A 57 -10.18 6.72 16.28
CA ARG A 57 -9.71 7.62 15.21
C ARG A 57 -8.84 8.74 15.74
N LEU A 58 -9.21 9.34 16.87
CA LEU A 58 -8.42 10.37 17.52
C LEU A 58 -7.07 9.81 17.97
N ALA A 59 -7.08 8.69 18.70
CA ALA A 59 -5.86 8.03 19.17
C ALA A 59 -4.94 7.63 18.01
N LEU A 60 -5.49 7.05 16.94
CA LEU A 60 -4.72 6.69 15.74
C LEU A 60 -4.12 7.93 15.06
N THR A 61 -4.88 9.02 14.96
CA THR A 61 -4.41 10.28 14.35
C THR A 61 -3.24 10.86 15.13
N GLU A 62 -3.35 10.93 16.46
CA GLU A 62 -2.30 11.44 17.34
C GLU A 62 -1.04 10.58 17.27
N ALA A 63 -1.19 9.26 17.40
CA ALA A 63 -0.08 8.33 17.31
C ALA A 63 0.62 8.41 15.95
N THR A 64 -0.15 8.42 14.85
CA THR A 64 0.40 8.52 13.50
C THR A 64 1.16 9.83 13.30
N ARG A 65 0.63 10.95 13.80
CA ARG A 65 1.30 12.26 13.71
C ARG A 65 2.64 12.26 14.44
N LEU A 66 2.70 11.68 15.64
CA LEU A 66 3.94 11.60 16.42
C LEU A 66 4.96 10.68 15.75
N VAL A 67 4.55 9.47 15.36
CA VAL A 67 5.43 8.47 14.76
C VAL A 67 5.97 8.95 13.41
N LEU A 68 5.11 9.47 12.53
CA LEU A 68 5.53 9.93 11.20
C LEU A 68 6.19 11.31 11.21
N GLY A 69 6.06 12.06 12.30
CA GLY A 69 6.72 13.35 12.49
C GLY A 69 8.19 13.25 12.90
N ASP A 70 8.65 12.06 13.32
CA ASP A 70 10.00 11.82 13.79
C ASP A 70 10.61 10.61 13.06
N LEU A 71 11.78 10.80 12.44
CA LEU A 71 12.43 9.76 11.62
C LEU A 71 12.84 8.53 12.44
N ARG A 72 13.25 8.72 13.69
CA ARG A 72 13.64 7.61 14.56
C ARG A 72 12.40 6.81 14.96
N LEU A 73 11.33 7.48 15.39
CA LEU A 73 10.07 6.80 15.72
C LEU A 73 9.46 6.11 14.50
N SER A 74 9.57 6.70 13.32
CA SER A 74 9.16 6.07 12.05
C SER A 74 9.92 4.76 11.79
N ALA A 75 11.24 4.75 12.01
CA ALA A 75 12.05 3.55 11.83
C ALA A 75 11.74 2.47 12.88
N GLU A 76 11.57 2.86 14.15
CA GLU A 76 11.16 1.96 15.23
C GLU A 76 9.79 1.32 14.93
N TRP A 77 8.82 2.12 14.49
CA TRP A 77 7.50 1.63 14.10
C TRP A 77 7.56 0.66 12.93
N LEU A 78 8.34 0.99 11.89
CA LEU A 78 8.55 0.11 10.73
C LEU A 78 9.14 -1.24 11.17
N HIS A 79 10.07 -1.22 12.12
CA HIS A 79 10.65 -2.45 12.67
C HIS A 79 9.60 -3.29 13.41
N VAL A 80 8.78 -2.68 14.27
CA VAL A 80 7.70 -3.36 15.00
C VAL A 80 6.71 -4.03 14.05
N VAL A 81 6.22 -3.32 13.03
CA VAL A 81 5.25 -3.90 12.08
C VAL A 81 5.87 -5.01 11.22
N THR A 82 7.16 -4.91 10.89
CA THR A 82 7.89 -5.96 10.17
C THR A 82 8.02 -7.22 11.03
N LEU A 83 8.46 -7.08 12.27
CA LEU A 83 8.54 -8.21 13.22
C LEU A 83 7.18 -8.87 13.42
N HIS A 84 6.11 -8.08 13.53
CA HIS A 84 4.76 -8.62 13.66
C HIS A 84 4.33 -9.42 12.43
N ALA A 85 4.60 -8.92 11.21
CA ALA A 85 4.29 -9.63 9.98
C ALA A 85 5.03 -10.98 9.90
N GLU A 86 6.32 -11.00 10.23
CA GLU A 86 7.11 -12.23 10.28
C GLU A 86 6.58 -13.22 11.32
N GLN A 87 6.22 -12.73 12.52
CA GLN A 87 5.65 -13.56 13.57
C GLN A 87 4.33 -14.19 13.16
N THR A 88 3.48 -13.44 12.46
CA THR A 88 2.19 -13.93 11.95
C THR A 88 2.41 -14.99 10.88
N ALA A 89 3.30 -14.76 9.91
CA ALA A 89 3.65 -15.73 8.88
C ALA A 89 4.24 -17.03 9.45
N ARG A 90 5.04 -16.94 10.53
CA ARG A 90 5.55 -18.14 11.23
C ARG A 90 4.48 -18.94 11.96
N LYS A 91 3.41 -18.29 12.43
CA LYS A 91 2.32 -18.93 13.19
C LYS A 91 1.28 -19.59 12.28
N ASP A 92 1.19 -19.17 11.02
CA ASP A 92 0.28 -19.74 10.03
C ASP A 92 1.03 -19.97 8.70
N PRO A 93 1.76 -21.10 8.56
CA PRO A 93 2.63 -21.37 7.42
C PRO A 93 1.87 -21.83 6.15
N THR A 94 0.54 -21.68 6.10
CA THR A 94 -0.32 -22.30 5.10
C THR A 94 -0.51 -21.47 3.82
N PHE A 95 0.35 -20.48 3.56
CA PHE A 95 0.39 -19.68 2.32
C PHE A 95 1.78 -19.68 1.69
#